data_AF-A0A351FCW6-F1
#
_entry.id   AF-A0A351FCW6-F1
#
_cell.length_a   1.000
_cell.length_b   1.000
_cell.length_c   1.000
_cell.angle_alpha   90.00
_cell.angle_beta   90.00
_cell.angle_gamma   90.00
#
_symmetry.space_group_name_H-M   'P 1'
#
loop_
_entity.id
_entity.type
_entity.pdbx_description
1 polymer ?
#
loop_
_entity_poly.entity_id
_entity_poly.type
_entity_poly.pdbx_seq_one_letter_code
_entity_poly.pdbx_strand_id
1 'polypeptide(L)'
;MVSTLIGLQEREGKVELSVRASAINPDAKEHPEINYTFAKVKDKYQDMQHAIVDTRVPSRDRLVIWLMSYNAELSEYLASLGLHLIQPHYANRWFSTVPKETHDTGECLGNIRLEAATGEDHSALVDIPKADGLAARSLKFVQWLAKENPEGKWERFLNQKQTDLLWDKVILAGSSHGSTTSARFAKHQKVARVVAFAGPRDQLESWQSLPSATPANRYFGFTHVLDKGWTAKHYCRSWEMLGLAKFGALANVEQSSPPYGNSRRLITDFEVDGNANKAHGVVVRGDRWKEAWKYLFTHPVDDVGKAVEHDPDCVVERP
;
A
#
# COMPACT_ATOMS: atom_id res chain seq x y z
N MET A 1 8.94 25.93 -23.76
CA MET A 1 8.61 26.00 -22.32
C MET A 1 7.97 24.68 -21.95
N VAL A 2 8.72 23.76 -21.33
CA VAL A 2 8.16 22.51 -20.80
C VAL A 2 7.32 22.92 -19.60
N SER A 3 6.00 22.78 -19.71
CA SER A 3 5.07 23.14 -18.65
C SER A 3 5.40 22.35 -17.39
N THR A 4 5.62 23.05 -16.27
CA THR A 4 5.99 22.53 -14.94
C THR A 4 4.91 21.64 -14.29
N LEU A 5 3.91 21.20 -15.06
CA LEU A 5 2.71 20.48 -14.62
C LEU A 5 2.77 18.97 -14.90
N ILE A 6 3.60 18.53 -15.85
CA ILE A 6 3.71 17.13 -16.28
C ILE A 6 5.19 16.78 -16.42
N GLY A 7 5.63 15.73 -15.72
CA GLY A 7 6.91 15.10 -15.92
C GLY A 7 6.72 13.82 -16.72
N LEU A 8 7.28 13.75 -17.93
CA LEU A 8 7.37 12.53 -18.71
C LEU A 8 8.85 12.22 -18.90
N GLN A 9 9.27 11.02 -18.48
CA GLN A 9 10.59 10.51 -18.78
C GLN A 9 10.47 9.13 -19.43
N GLU A 10 10.84 9.07 -20.71
CA GLU A 10 10.91 7.82 -21.47
C GLU A 10 12.37 7.39 -21.59
N ARG A 11 12.66 6.14 -21.24
CA ARG A 11 13.96 5.50 -21.45
C ARG A 11 13.73 4.15 -22.09
N GLU A 12 13.85 4.09 -23.42
CA GLU A 12 13.80 2.85 -24.20
C GLU A 12 12.60 1.94 -23.82
N GLY A 13 11.36 2.42 -23.88
CA GLY A 13 10.16 1.62 -23.56
C GLY A 13 9.82 1.50 -22.06
N LYS A 14 10.68 1.98 -21.15
CA LYS A 14 10.29 2.28 -19.78
C LYS A 14 9.73 3.70 -19.73
N VAL A 15 8.49 3.85 -19.25
CA VAL A 15 7.80 5.14 -19.19
C VAL A 15 7.50 5.49 -17.73
N GLU A 16 8.04 6.62 -17.29
CA GLU A 16 7.73 7.24 -16.00
C GLU A 16 6.93 8.52 -16.24
N LEU A 17 5.74 8.59 -15.63
CA LEU A 17 4.86 9.75 -15.72
C LEU A 17 4.64 10.33 -14.33
N SER A 18 4.58 11.66 -14.25
CA SER A 18 4.24 12.38 -13.04
C SER A 18 3.33 13.55 -13.37
N VAL A 19 2.26 13.72 -12.59
CA VAL A 19 1.29 14.78 -12.80
C VAL A 19 0.69 15.22 -11.47
N ARG A 20 0.34 16.50 -11.36
CA ARG A 20 -0.37 17.02 -10.20
C ARG A 20 -1.79 16.47 -10.14
N ALA A 21 -2.23 16.03 -8.98
CA ALA A 21 -3.57 15.50 -8.76
C ALA A 21 -4.65 16.57 -9.05
N SER A 22 -4.37 17.83 -8.70
CA SER A 22 -5.24 18.97 -9.02
C SER A 22 -5.28 19.34 -10.51
N ALA A 23 -4.29 18.93 -11.31
CA ALA A 23 -4.27 19.22 -12.74
C ALA A 23 -5.15 18.28 -13.57
N ILE A 24 -5.45 17.08 -13.05
CA ILE A 24 -6.22 16.05 -13.76
C ILE A 24 -7.59 15.77 -13.13
N ASN A 25 -7.83 16.28 -11.93
CA ASN A 25 -9.09 16.16 -11.22
C ASN A 25 -9.52 17.55 -10.72
N PRO A 26 -10.49 18.23 -11.35
CA PRO A 26 -10.95 19.55 -10.90
C PRO A 26 -11.66 19.51 -9.55
N ASP A 27 -12.15 18.34 -9.12
CA ASP A 27 -12.80 18.16 -7.81
C ASP A 27 -11.79 17.90 -6.68
N ALA A 28 -10.49 17.87 -6.99
CA ALA A 28 -9.40 17.73 -6.04
C ALA A 28 -9.34 18.89 -5.05
N LYS A 29 -9.40 18.62 -3.74
CA LYS A 29 -9.32 19.66 -2.71
C LYS A 29 -8.20 19.44 -1.70
N GLU A 30 -7.72 20.56 -1.18
CA GLU A 30 -6.88 20.59 0.02
C GLU A 30 -7.76 20.39 1.25
N HIS A 31 -7.17 19.80 2.29
CA HIS A 31 -7.75 19.58 3.60
C HIS A 31 -6.78 20.09 4.68
N PRO A 32 -6.66 21.42 4.87
CA PRO A 32 -5.72 22.01 5.83
C PRO A 32 -5.94 21.52 7.27
N GLU A 33 -7.18 21.17 7.64
CA GLU A 33 -7.58 20.63 8.94
C GLU A 33 -6.86 19.31 9.29
N ILE A 34 -6.47 18.52 8.28
CA ILE A 34 -5.64 17.32 8.46
C ILE A 34 -4.21 17.50 7.93
N ASN A 35 -3.75 18.74 7.74
CA ASN A 35 -2.43 19.06 7.16
C ASN A 35 -2.20 18.48 5.75
N TYR A 36 -3.26 18.29 4.97
CA TYR A 36 -3.18 17.81 3.60
C TYR A 36 -3.33 18.99 2.64
N THR A 37 -2.20 19.45 2.09
CA THR A 37 -2.13 20.63 1.23
C THR A 37 -1.49 20.30 -0.11
N PHE A 38 -1.74 21.14 -1.11
CA PHE A 38 -1.14 21.11 -2.44
C PHE A 38 -0.02 22.15 -2.56
N ALA A 39 0.18 22.96 -1.52
CA ALA A 39 1.20 23.99 -1.42
C ALA A 39 2.59 23.45 -1.79
N LYS A 40 3.48 24.34 -2.21
CA LYS A 40 4.88 23.94 -2.42
C LYS A 40 5.60 23.84 -1.08
N VAL A 41 6.34 22.76 -0.89
CA VAL A 41 7.31 22.63 0.19
C VAL A 41 8.68 22.42 -0.45
N LYS A 42 9.64 23.32 -0.16
CA LYS A 42 10.97 23.34 -0.80
C LYS A 42 10.86 23.27 -2.33
N ASP A 43 10.03 24.15 -2.90
CA ASP A 43 9.72 24.28 -4.33
C ASP A 43 9.05 23.07 -5.02
N LYS A 44 8.64 22.06 -4.27
CA LYS A 44 7.94 20.87 -4.79
C LYS A 44 6.46 20.90 -4.42
N TYR A 45 5.60 20.77 -5.43
CA TYR A 45 4.16 20.55 -5.21
C TYR A 45 3.95 19.29 -4.38
N GLN A 46 3.10 19.36 -3.37
CA GLN A 46 2.79 18.19 -2.53
C GLN A 46 1.83 17.23 -3.22
N ASP A 47 1.02 17.70 -4.16
CA ASP A 47 0.00 16.90 -4.86
C ASP A 47 0.50 16.14 -6.09
N MET A 48 1.79 15.87 -6.17
CA MET A 48 2.35 15.06 -7.25
C MET A 48 1.93 13.60 -7.12
N GLN A 49 1.55 13.02 -8.25
CA GLN A 49 1.31 11.60 -8.43
C GLN A 49 2.35 11.04 -9.39
N HIS A 50 2.69 9.76 -9.23
CA HIS A 50 3.74 9.10 -10.00
C HIS A 50 3.27 7.77 -10.56
N ALA A 51 3.63 7.46 -11.79
CA ALA A 51 3.33 6.20 -12.44
C ALA A 51 4.54 5.66 -13.20
N ILE A 52 4.63 4.34 -13.29
CA ILE A 52 5.65 3.67 -14.09
C ILE A 52 5.10 2.41 -14.75
N VAL A 53 5.53 2.17 -15.98
CA VAL A 53 5.33 0.92 -16.72
C VAL A 53 6.58 0.63 -17.56
N ASP A 54 6.95 -0.65 -17.65
CA ASP A 54 7.97 -1.12 -18.58
C ASP A 54 7.31 -1.92 -19.71
N THR A 55 7.21 -1.35 -20.90
CA THR A 55 6.53 -1.98 -22.04
C THR A 55 7.40 -3.00 -22.77
N ARG A 56 8.68 -3.13 -22.40
CA ARG A 56 9.61 -4.13 -22.97
C ARG A 56 9.39 -5.52 -22.40
N VAL A 57 8.78 -5.64 -21.22
CA VAL A 57 8.52 -6.90 -20.55
C VAL A 57 7.04 -7.30 -20.68
N PRO A 58 6.70 -8.59 -20.80
CA PRO A 58 5.30 -9.01 -20.83
C PRO A 58 4.55 -8.55 -19.58
N SER A 59 3.42 -7.86 -19.79
CA SER A 59 2.58 -7.42 -18.68
C SER A 59 2.00 -8.61 -17.91
N ARG A 60 1.95 -8.48 -16.59
CA ARG A 60 1.27 -9.39 -15.68
C ARG A 60 -0.21 -9.09 -15.48
N ASP A 61 -0.72 -8.06 -16.16
CA ASP A 61 -2.11 -7.59 -16.02
C ASP A 61 -2.46 -7.32 -14.54
N ARG A 62 -1.56 -6.63 -13.84
CA ARG A 62 -1.71 -6.20 -12.44
C ARG A 62 -1.30 -4.75 -12.26
N LEU A 63 -2.13 -4.00 -11.53
CA LEU A 63 -1.88 -2.61 -11.15
C LEU A 63 -1.49 -2.57 -9.68
N VAL A 64 -0.28 -2.12 -9.38
CA VAL A 64 0.18 -1.80 -8.03
C VAL A 64 -0.22 -0.38 -7.69
N ILE A 65 -0.93 -0.20 -6.59
CA ILE A 65 -1.19 1.11 -5.99
C ILE A 65 -0.33 1.21 -4.73
N TRP A 66 0.67 2.08 -4.76
CA TRP A 66 1.62 2.30 -3.66
C TRP A 66 1.15 3.43 -2.73
N LEU A 67 0.96 3.13 -1.45
CA LEU A 67 0.39 4.04 -0.45
C LEU A 67 1.42 4.67 0.48
N MET A 68 2.51 5.20 -0.06
CA MET A 68 3.47 6.04 0.68
C MET A 68 4.13 7.02 -0.30
N SER A 69 5.08 7.83 0.19
CA SER A 69 5.95 8.61 -0.70
C SER A 69 6.51 7.74 -1.82
N TYR A 70 6.59 8.30 -3.04
CA TYR A 70 7.08 7.58 -4.20
C TYR A 70 8.44 6.93 -3.93
N ASN A 71 8.53 5.65 -4.29
CA ASN A 71 9.71 4.83 -4.10
C ASN A 71 10.21 4.38 -5.47
N ALA A 72 11.11 5.15 -6.08
CA ALA A 72 11.59 4.90 -7.43
C ALA A 72 12.24 3.51 -7.56
N GLU A 73 13.08 3.12 -6.61
CA GLU A 73 13.79 1.82 -6.65
C GLU A 73 12.82 0.64 -6.67
N LEU A 74 11.88 0.58 -5.71
CA LEU A 74 10.85 -0.44 -5.70
C LEU A 74 9.99 -0.39 -6.97
N SER A 75 9.62 0.81 -7.41
CA SER A 75 8.73 1.00 -8.56
C SER A 75 9.36 0.53 -9.87
N GLU A 76 10.63 0.86 -10.08
CA GLU A 76 11.43 0.40 -11.22
C GLU A 76 11.58 -1.11 -11.21
N TYR A 77 11.86 -1.70 -10.04
CA TYR A 77 11.98 -3.15 -9.93
C TYR A 77 10.65 -3.85 -10.25
N LEU A 78 9.54 -3.39 -9.67
CA LEU A 78 8.21 -3.98 -9.94
C LEU A 78 7.78 -3.80 -11.40
N ALA A 79 8.08 -2.66 -12.01
CA ALA A 79 7.86 -2.44 -13.45
C ALA A 79 8.63 -3.45 -14.30
N SER A 80 9.90 -3.72 -13.95
CA SER A 80 10.72 -4.74 -14.64
C SER A 80 10.16 -6.17 -14.53
N LEU A 81 9.29 -6.43 -13.54
CA LEU A 81 8.57 -7.70 -13.40
C LEU A 81 7.27 -7.75 -14.22
N GLY A 82 6.95 -6.72 -15.00
CA GLY A 82 5.73 -6.60 -15.82
C GLY A 82 4.51 -6.06 -15.07
N LEU A 83 4.71 -5.41 -13.92
CA LEU A 83 3.64 -4.76 -13.16
C LEU A 83 3.49 -3.30 -13.59
N HIS A 84 2.25 -2.82 -13.65
CA HIS A 84 1.97 -1.39 -13.75
C HIS A 84 1.93 -0.82 -12.34
N LEU A 85 2.47 0.38 -12.12
CA LEU A 85 2.46 0.99 -10.79
C LEU A 85 1.99 2.43 -10.83
N ILE A 86 1.18 2.80 -9.85
CA ILE A 86 0.85 4.18 -9.52
C ILE A 86 1.10 4.46 -8.03
N GLN A 87 1.47 5.70 -7.72
CA GLN A 87 1.42 6.30 -6.40
C GLN A 87 0.47 7.50 -6.48
N PRO A 88 -0.80 7.33 -6.08
CA PRO A 88 -1.77 8.42 -6.08
C PRO A 88 -1.56 9.33 -4.86
N HIS A 89 -1.94 10.60 -5.01
CA HIS A 89 -2.00 11.56 -3.91
C HIS A 89 -3.43 11.62 -3.38
N TYR A 90 -3.64 11.20 -2.14
CA TYR A 90 -4.94 11.11 -1.48
C TYR A 90 -4.87 11.63 -0.04
N ALA A 91 -6.02 12.02 0.54
CA ALA A 91 -6.14 12.67 1.84
C ALA A 91 -5.68 11.80 3.03
N ASN A 92 -4.36 11.68 3.23
CA ASN A 92 -3.74 10.68 4.11
C ASN A 92 -2.96 11.27 5.29
N ARG A 93 -3.15 12.55 5.61
CA ARG A 93 -2.39 13.28 6.63
C ARG A 93 -3.08 13.41 8.00
N TRP A 94 -4.25 12.79 8.14
CA TRP A 94 -5.11 12.81 9.34
C TRP A 94 -4.49 12.18 10.59
N PHE A 95 -3.48 11.31 10.47
CA PHE A 95 -3.01 10.51 11.62
C PHE A 95 -2.55 11.37 12.82
N SER A 96 -1.86 12.48 12.56
CA SER A 96 -1.37 13.36 13.63
C SER A 96 -2.42 14.29 14.22
N THR A 97 -3.64 14.32 13.67
CA THR A 97 -4.72 15.23 14.12
C THR A 97 -5.76 14.52 14.99
N VAL A 98 -5.66 13.20 15.14
CA VAL A 98 -6.58 12.41 15.96
C VAL A 98 -6.38 12.73 17.45
N PRO A 99 -7.43 13.14 18.19
CA PRO A 99 -7.35 13.39 19.64
C PRO A 99 -6.98 12.13 20.42
N LYS A 100 -6.22 12.27 21.52
CA LYS A 100 -5.77 11.13 22.34
C LYS A 100 -6.95 10.38 22.97
N GLU A 101 -8.01 11.11 23.28
CA GLU A 101 -9.22 10.61 23.94
C GLU A 101 -10.01 9.66 23.04
N THR A 102 -9.90 9.83 21.71
CA THR A 102 -10.60 9.00 20.72
C THR A 102 -9.68 8.07 19.96
N HIS A 103 -8.36 8.32 19.93
CA HIS A 103 -7.38 7.54 19.17
C HIS A 103 -7.41 6.04 19.50
N ASP A 104 -7.61 5.70 20.78
CA ASP A 104 -7.46 4.34 21.31
C ASP A 104 -8.80 3.67 21.68
N THR A 105 -9.92 4.13 21.10
CA THR A 105 -11.28 3.59 21.38
C THR A 105 -11.58 2.24 20.73
N GLY A 106 -10.66 1.73 19.91
CA GLY A 106 -10.76 0.42 19.26
C GLY A 106 -11.37 0.40 17.86
N GLU A 107 -12.03 1.48 17.44
CA GLU A 107 -12.69 1.60 16.12
C GLU A 107 -12.34 2.90 15.35
N CYS A 108 -11.74 3.88 16.02
CA CYS A 108 -11.42 5.21 15.50
C CYS A 108 -10.53 5.21 14.24
N LEU A 109 -9.30 4.69 14.34
CA LEU A 109 -8.30 4.78 13.27
C LEU A 109 -8.74 3.97 12.05
N GLY A 110 -9.37 2.82 12.26
CA GLY A 110 -9.87 1.94 11.24
C GLY A 110 -10.99 2.58 10.43
N ASN A 111 -11.84 3.39 11.07
CA ASN A 111 -12.89 4.13 10.40
C ASN A 111 -12.33 5.32 9.61
N ILE A 112 -11.42 6.12 10.20
CA ILE A 112 -10.75 7.21 9.47
C ILE A 112 -9.96 6.67 8.27
N ARG A 113 -9.27 5.52 8.43
CA ARG A 113 -8.57 4.85 7.31
C ARG A 113 -9.51 4.48 6.18
N LEU A 114 -10.70 3.99 6.51
CA LEU A 114 -11.68 3.59 5.51
C LEU A 114 -12.20 4.83 4.78
N GLU A 115 -12.56 5.88 5.50
CA GLU A 115 -12.98 7.16 4.92
C GLU A 115 -11.89 7.79 4.05
N ALA A 116 -10.63 7.85 4.51
CA ALA A 116 -9.52 8.32 3.68
C ALA A 116 -9.32 7.49 2.39
N ALA A 117 -9.74 6.23 2.39
CA ALA A 117 -9.62 5.35 1.23
C ALA A 117 -10.81 5.44 0.27
N THR A 118 -12.03 5.60 0.79
CA THR A 118 -13.29 5.62 0.00
C THR A 118 -13.79 7.03 -0.30
N GLY A 119 -13.51 7.99 0.58
CA GLY A 119 -14.13 9.31 0.69
C GLY A 119 -15.64 9.23 0.99
N GLU A 120 -16.03 8.22 1.76
CA GLU A 120 -17.37 8.07 2.34
C GLU A 120 -17.28 8.35 3.84
N ASP A 121 -18.35 8.90 4.42
CA ASP A 121 -18.42 9.19 5.85
C ASP A 121 -18.39 7.89 6.67
N HIS A 122 -17.27 7.65 7.36
CA HIS A 122 -17.11 6.55 8.32
C HIS A 122 -16.69 7.06 9.70
N SER A 123 -16.27 8.32 9.82
CA SER A 123 -15.71 8.87 11.05
C SER A 123 -16.09 10.34 11.25
N ALA A 124 -16.68 10.65 12.40
CA ALA A 124 -16.99 12.03 12.81
C ALA A 124 -15.76 12.93 13.06
N LEU A 125 -14.52 12.40 12.97
CA LEU A 125 -13.27 13.14 13.21
C LEU A 125 -12.65 13.74 11.95
N VAL A 126 -13.14 13.36 10.77
CA VAL A 126 -12.67 13.85 9.47
C VAL A 126 -13.87 14.08 8.55
N ASP A 127 -13.68 14.86 7.49
CA ASP A 127 -14.66 15.01 6.41
C ASP A 127 -13.89 14.96 5.08
N ILE A 128 -13.69 13.74 4.57
CA ILE A 128 -12.95 13.50 3.33
C ILE A 128 -13.97 13.19 2.23
N PRO A 129 -14.17 14.11 1.25
CA PRO A 129 -15.10 13.88 0.17
C PRO A 129 -14.58 12.81 -0.78
N LYS A 130 -15.52 12.14 -1.47
CA LYS A 130 -15.24 11.05 -2.41
C LYS A 130 -14.11 11.34 -3.40
N ALA A 131 -14.02 12.56 -3.92
CA ALA A 131 -13.01 12.95 -4.91
C ALA A 131 -11.56 12.93 -4.37
N ASP A 132 -11.40 13.02 -3.05
CA ASP A 132 -10.11 13.11 -2.36
C ASP A 132 -9.66 11.79 -1.70
N GLY A 133 -10.57 10.80 -1.66
CA GLY A 133 -10.28 9.44 -1.23
C GLY A 133 -9.37 8.67 -2.22
N LEU A 134 -8.62 7.70 -1.68
CA LEU A 134 -7.69 6.86 -2.45
C LEU A 134 -8.29 6.28 -3.73
N ALA A 135 -9.48 5.70 -3.65
CA ALA A 135 -10.13 5.01 -4.76
C ALA A 135 -10.39 5.96 -5.94
N ALA A 136 -10.99 7.13 -5.68
CA ALA A 136 -11.29 8.11 -6.71
C ALA A 136 -10.02 8.73 -7.30
N ARG A 137 -9.01 9.03 -6.46
CA ARG A 137 -7.71 9.54 -6.91
C ARG A 137 -7.01 8.58 -7.84
N SER A 138 -7.01 7.29 -7.49
CA SER A 138 -6.44 6.23 -8.31
C SER A 138 -7.18 6.08 -9.64
N LEU A 139 -8.53 6.09 -9.63
CA LEU A 139 -9.34 6.03 -10.84
C LEU A 139 -9.03 7.19 -11.80
N LYS A 140 -9.06 8.44 -11.32
CA LYS A 140 -8.75 9.61 -12.14
C LYS A 140 -7.34 9.54 -12.72
N PHE A 141 -6.38 9.03 -11.95
CA PHE A 141 -5.01 8.90 -12.42
C PHE A 141 -4.88 7.84 -13.51
N VAL A 142 -5.50 6.66 -13.36
CA VAL A 142 -5.49 5.60 -14.40
C VAL A 142 -6.20 6.05 -15.66
N GLN A 143 -7.32 6.77 -15.56
CA GLN A 143 -8.01 7.37 -16.72
C GLN A 143 -7.10 8.33 -17.48
N TRP A 144 -6.37 9.19 -16.77
CA TRP A 144 -5.41 10.10 -17.38
C TRP A 144 -4.24 9.34 -18.03
N LEU A 145 -3.69 8.33 -17.36
CA LEU A 145 -2.60 7.49 -17.89
C LEU A 145 -3.02 6.74 -19.18
N ALA A 146 -4.26 6.26 -19.25
CA ALA A 146 -4.79 5.60 -20.45
C ALA A 146 -4.83 6.53 -21.66
N LYS A 147 -5.01 7.83 -21.44
CA LYS A 147 -4.99 8.85 -22.49
C LYS A 147 -3.57 9.28 -22.85
N GLU A 148 -2.74 9.58 -21.85
CA GLU A 148 -1.43 10.19 -22.05
C GLU A 148 -0.31 9.18 -22.35
N ASN A 149 -0.51 7.91 -22.02
CA ASN A 149 0.42 6.82 -22.36
C ASN A 149 -0.32 5.59 -22.92
N PRO A 150 -0.89 5.66 -24.14
CA PRO A 150 -1.62 4.55 -24.75
C PRO A 150 -0.79 3.27 -24.90
N GLU A 151 0.52 3.40 -25.14
CA GLU A 151 1.43 2.25 -25.25
C GLU A 151 1.55 1.45 -23.95
N GLY A 152 1.34 2.11 -22.80
CA GLY A 152 1.24 1.46 -21.49
C GLY A 152 -0.02 0.64 -21.31
N LYS A 153 -1.05 0.81 -22.15
CA LYS A 153 -2.31 0.07 -22.13
C LYS A 153 -3.01 0.08 -20.76
N TRP A 154 -3.04 1.24 -20.11
CA TRP A 154 -3.58 1.43 -18.75
C TRP A 154 -5.09 1.21 -18.66
N GLU A 155 -5.82 1.35 -19.76
CA GLU A 155 -7.27 1.10 -19.88
C GLU A 155 -7.67 -0.32 -19.46
N ARG A 156 -6.74 -1.28 -19.47
CA ARG A 156 -6.96 -2.67 -19.01
C ARG A 156 -7.35 -2.79 -17.54
N PHE A 157 -7.13 -1.73 -16.74
CA PHE A 157 -7.43 -1.66 -15.32
C PHE A 157 -8.72 -0.89 -15.02
N LEU A 158 -9.41 -0.43 -16.05
CA LEU A 158 -10.71 0.24 -15.94
C LEU A 158 -11.82 -0.75 -16.29
N ASN A 159 -12.97 -0.60 -15.63
CA ASN A 159 -14.18 -1.30 -16.07
C ASN A 159 -14.62 -0.78 -17.46
N GLN A 160 -15.56 -1.47 -18.11
CA GLN A 160 -16.00 -1.13 -19.47
C GLN A 160 -16.52 0.32 -19.59
N LYS A 161 -17.16 0.85 -18.54
CA LYS A 161 -17.70 2.21 -18.51
C LYS A 161 -16.65 3.25 -18.11
N GLN A 162 -15.45 2.81 -17.77
CA GLN A 162 -14.38 3.60 -17.15
C GLN A 162 -14.83 4.39 -15.92
N THR A 163 -15.80 3.88 -15.16
CA THR A 163 -16.30 4.57 -13.94
C THR A 163 -15.68 4.03 -12.67
N ASP A 164 -14.90 2.96 -12.75
CA ASP A 164 -14.24 2.31 -11.61
C ASP A 164 -13.01 1.52 -12.08
N LEU A 165 -12.13 1.20 -11.14
CA LEU A 165 -11.01 0.28 -11.33
C LEU A 165 -11.50 -1.17 -11.29
N LEU A 166 -10.82 -2.03 -12.05
CA LEU A 166 -10.94 -3.48 -11.91
C LEU A 166 -10.12 -3.93 -10.69
N TRP A 167 -10.71 -3.81 -9.50
CA TRP A 167 -10.04 -4.08 -8.22
C TRP A 167 -9.49 -5.51 -8.09
N ASP A 168 -10.07 -6.48 -8.79
CA ASP A 168 -9.57 -7.85 -8.88
C ASP A 168 -8.22 -7.98 -9.62
N LYS A 169 -7.78 -6.93 -10.31
CA LYS A 169 -6.42 -6.76 -10.87
C LYS A 169 -5.50 -5.89 -10.03
N VAL A 170 -6.00 -5.26 -8.96
CA VAL A 170 -5.25 -4.30 -8.15
C VAL A 170 -4.49 -5.01 -7.02
N ILE A 171 -3.20 -4.70 -6.91
CA ILE A 171 -2.35 -4.98 -5.76
C ILE A 171 -2.27 -3.70 -4.93
N LEU A 172 -2.85 -3.70 -3.73
CA LEU A 172 -2.68 -2.59 -2.79
C LEU A 172 -1.43 -2.82 -1.96
N ALA A 173 -0.49 -1.89 -2.04
CA ALA A 173 0.78 -2.00 -1.35
C ALA A 173 1.11 -0.72 -0.60
N GLY A 174 1.78 -0.84 0.54
CA GLY A 174 2.23 0.33 1.28
C GLY A 174 3.16 -0.04 2.43
N SER A 175 3.81 0.98 2.98
CA SER A 175 4.66 0.84 4.18
C SER A 175 4.06 1.62 5.33
N SER A 176 4.21 1.14 6.58
CA SER A 176 3.81 1.90 7.78
C SER A 176 2.33 2.31 7.70
N HIS A 177 2.01 3.61 7.74
CA HIS A 177 0.65 4.12 7.55
C HIS A 177 -0.04 3.55 6.28
N GLY A 178 0.69 3.43 5.18
CA GLY A 178 0.20 2.91 3.91
C GLY A 178 -0.11 1.42 3.92
N SER A 179 0.66 0.65 4.70
CA SER A 179 0.43 -0.78 4.89
C SER A 179 -0.89 -1.01 5.61
N THR A 180 -1.17 -0.20 6.63
CA THR A 180 -2.38 -0.27 7.43
C THR A 180 -3.61 0.17 6.64
N THR A 181 -3.52 1.28 5.89
CA THR A 181 -4.61 1.70 4.99
C THR A 181 -4.87 0.65 3.90
N SER A 182 -3.83 0.06 3.30
CA SER A 182 -3.98 -1.01 2.29
C SER A 182 -4.77 -2.20 2.85
N ALA A 183 -4.38 -2.68 4.03
CA ALA A 183 -5.03 -3.80 4.66
C ALA A 183 -6.47 -3.48 5.09
N ARG A 184 -6.70 -2.30 5.69
CA ARG A 184 -8.04 -1.85 6.13
C ARG A 184 -9.01 -1.70 4.97
N PHE A 185 -8.58 -1.08 3.87
CA PHE A 185 -9.40 -0.95 2.68
C PHE A 185 -9.68 -2.31 2.05
N ALA A 186 -8.71 -3.23 2.03
CA ALA A 186 -8.92 -4.58 1.49
C ALA A 186 -9.93 -5.43 2.29
N LYS A 187 -10.18 -5.10 3.56
CA LYS A 187 -11.31 -5.69 4.32
C LYS A 187 -12.65 -5.30 3.70
N HIS A 188 -12.75 -4.07 3.18
CA HIS A 188 -13.96 -3.50 2.58
C HIS A 188 -14.08 -3.82 1.08
N GLN A 189 -13.02 -3.60 0.30
CA GLN A 189 -12.96 -3.82 -1.15
C GLN A 189 -12.14 -5.07 -1.45
N LYS A 190 -12.71 -6.01 -2.22
CA LYS A 190 -11.96 -7.17 -2.70
C LYS A 190 -10.89 -6.71 -3.69
N VAL A 191 -9.64 -7.06 -3.42
CA VAL A 191 -8.49 -6.80 -4.31
C VAL A 191 -7.78 -8.08 -4.76
N ALA A 192 -6.88 -7.95 -5.74
CA ALA A 192 -6.04 -9.05 -6.19
C ALA A 192 -5.07 -9.51 -5.11
N ARG A 193 -4.50 -8.56 -4.37
CA ARG A 193 -3.45 -8.79 -3.36
C ARG A 193 -3.26 -7.58 -2.45
N VAL A 194 -2.83 -7.83 -1.21
CA VAL A 194 -2.28 -6.81 -0.30
C VAL A 194 -0.82 -7.12 -0.02
N VAL A 195 0.06 -6.13 -0.14
CA VAL A 195 1.47 -6.21 0.29
C VAL A 195 1.74 -5.13 1.34
N ALA A 196 1.86 -5.56 2.60
CA ALA A 196 2.02 -4.70 3.75
C ALA A 196 3.48 -4.73 4.25
N PHE A 197 4.21 -3.63 4.05
CA PHE A 197 5.55 -3.45 4.60
C PHE A 197 5.48 -2.73 5.94
N ALA A 198 6.25 -3.17 6.94
CA ALA A 198 6.31 -2.50 8.25
C ALA A 198 4.91 -2.21 8.82
N GLY A 199 4.07 -3.24 8.86
CA GLY A 199 2.69 -3.20 9.36
C GLY A 199 1.88 -4.40 8.86
N PRO A 200 0.53 -4.35 8.93
CA PRO A 200 -0.30 -3.25 9.45
C PRO A 200 -0.12 -2.96 10.95
N ARG A 201 -0.45 -1.73 11.37
CA ARG A 201 -0.51 -1.29 12.78
C ARG A 201 -1.97 -1.07 13.22
N ASP A 202 -2.21 -0.23 14.23
CA ASP A 202 -3.46 -0.03 14.99
C ASP A 202 -3.65 -1.07 16.10
N GLN A 203 -2.69 -1.08 17.04
CA GLN A 203 -2.56 -2.13 18.06
C GLN A 203 -3.71 -2.23 19.06
N LEU A 204 -4.50 -1.18 19.23
CA LEU A 204 -5.67 -1.16 20.11
C LEU A 204 -6.99 -1.34 19.36
N GLU A 205 -6.93 -1.57 18.04
CA GLU A 205 -8.13 -1.72 17.23
C GLU A 205 -8.48 -3.18 16.93
N SER A 206 -9.75 -3.35 16.53
CA SER A 206 -10.36 -4.64 16.24
C SER A 206 -10.59 -4.90 14.75
N TRP A 207 -10.41 -3.87 13.89
CA TRP A 207 -10.82 -3.93 12.48
C TRP A 207 -10.14 -5.06 11.70
N GLN A 208 -8.94 -5.48 12.12
CA GLN A 208 -8.18 -6.56 11.49
C GLN A 208 -8.98 -7.88 11.48
N SER A 209 -9.81 -8.09 12.51
CA SER A 209 -10.66 -9.27 12.70
C SER A 209 -12.03 -9.19 12.02
N LEU A 210 -12.40 -8.05 11.40
CA LEU A 210 -13.69 -7.91 10.71
C LEU A 210 -13.82 -8.92 9.56
N PRO A 211 -15.03 -9.17 9.05
CA PRO A 211 -15.19 -9.83 7.76
C PRO A 211 -14.35 -9.14 6.67
N SER A 212 -13.84 -9.92 5.72
CA SER A 212 -12.93 -9.42 4.69
C SER A 212 -13.46 -9.72 3.29
N ALA A 213 -13.64 -8.69 2.48
CA ALA A 213 -13.93 -8.83 1.06
C ALA A 213 -12.75 -9.47 0.31
N THR A 214 -11.51 -9.17 0.72
CA THR A 214 -10.31 -9.83 0.21
C THR A 214 -10.02 -11.10 1.03
N PRO A 215 -9.91 -12.28 0.39
CA PRO A 215 -9.49 -13.50 1.07
C PRO A 215 -8.14 -13.37 1.80
N ALA A 216 -8.03 -13.93 3.00
CA ALA A 216 -6.85 -13.78 3.86
C ALA A 216 -5.55 -14.33 3.22
N ASN A 217 -5.64 -15.33 2.32
CA ASN A 217 -4.48 -15.87 1.59
C ASN A 217 -3.87 -14.87 0.60
N ARG A 218 -4.50 -13.72 0.36
CA ARG A 218 -4.01 -12.66 -0.54
C ARG A 218 -3.29 -11.53 0.18
N TYR A 219 -3.17 -11.59 1.51
CA TYR A 219 -2.42 -10.63 2.31
C TYR A 219 -1.00 -11.16 2.52
N PHE A 220 -0.01 -10.30 2.32
CA PHE A 220 1.39 -10.60 2.54
C PHE A 220 2.02 -9.51 3.40
N GLY A 221 2.75 -9.89 4.43
CA GLY A 221 3.48 -8.99 5.33
C GLY A 221 4.99 -9.13 5.17
N PHE A 222 5.72 -8.02 5.25
CA PHE A 222 7.17 -8.03 5.39
C PHE A 222 7.66 -6.92 6.34
N THR A 223 8.41 -7.28 7.36
CA THR A 223 8.93 -6.31 8.34
C THR A 223 10.29 -6.73 8.90
N HIS A 224 10.92 -5.84 9.64
CA HIS A 224 12.18 -6.07 10.31
C HIS A 224 11.93 -6.40 11.79
N VAL A 225 12.65 -7.36 12.36
CA VAL A 225 12.43 -7.80 13.77
C VAL A 225 12.73 -6.71 14.81
N LEU A 226 13.60 -5.76 14.48
CA LEU A 226 13.86 -4.56 15.29
C LEU A 226 12.93 -3.36 15.00
N ASP A 227 11.95 -3.49 14.10
CA ASP A 227 10.91 -2.46 13.96
C ASP A 227 10.13 -2.38 15.29
N LYS A 228 9.87 -1.17 15.79
CA LYS A 228 9.11 -0.96 17.02
C LYS A 228 7.73 -1.64 16.98
N GLY A 229 7.10 -1.71 15.81
CA GLY A 229 5.83 -2.42 15.67
C GLY A 229 5.97 -3.94 15.83
N TRP A 230 7.13 -4.51 15.51
CA TRP A 230 7.44 -5.91 15.78
C TRP A 230 7.79 -6.12 17.25
N THR A 231 8.74 -5.35 17.81
CA THR A 231 9.20 -5.51 19.20
C THR A 231 8.09 -5.25 20.22
N ALA A 232 7.15 -4.35 19.90
CA ALA A 232 5.95 -4.09 20.73
C ALA A 232 4.77 -5.03 20.39
N LYS A 233 4.99 -6.08 19.60
CA LYS A 233 4.02 -7.13 19.24
C LYS A 233 2.78 -6.63 18.49
N HIS A 234 2.83 -5.45 17.89
CA HIS A 234 1.72 -4.90 17.13
C HIS A 234 1.54 -5.61 15.78
N TYR A 235 2.65 -5.91 15.10
CA TYR A 235 2.61 -6.51 13.77
C TYR A 235 2.27 -7.99 13.82
N CYS A 236 2.87 -8.75 14.74
CA CYS A 236 2.44 -10.14 14.96
C CYS A 236 0.94 -10.17 15.29
N ARG A 237 0.44 -9.26 16.17
CA ARG A 237 -0.97 -9.26 16.59
C ARG A 237 -1.88 -9.01 15.41
N SER A 238 -1.53 -8.01 14.60
CA SER A 238 -2.25 -7.69 13.37
C SER A 238 -2.27 -8.87 12.40
N TRP A 239 -1.13 -9.54 12.20
CA TRP A 239 -1.02 -10.70 11.31
C TRP A 239 -1.82 -11.90 11.80
N GLU A 240 -1.89 -12.11 13.11
CA GLU A 240 -2.74 -13.14 13.71
C GLU A 240 -4.23 -12.83 13.55
N MET A 241 -4.64 -11.58 13.78
CA MET A 241 -6.03 -11.14 13.58
C MET A 241 -6.46 -11.19 12.11
N LEU A 242 -5.52 -10.95 11.18
CA LEU A 242 -5.74 -11.15 9.74
C LEU A 242 -5.77 -12.64 9.35
N GLY A 243 -5.38 -13.55 10.25
CA GLY A 243 -5.40 -14.99 10.03
C GLY A 243 -4.24 -15.51 9.17
N LEU A 244 -3.12 -14.79 9.11
CA LEU A 244 -2.01 -15.13 8.21
C LEU A 244 -1.29 -16.43 8.59
N ALA A 245 -1.37 -16.87 9.85
CA ALA A 245 -0.81 -18.14 10.31
C ALA A 245 -1.42 -19.37 9.61
N LYS A 246 -2.62 -19.23 9.02
CA LYS A 246 -3.25 -20.27 8.19
C LYS A 246 -2.51 -20.56 6.88
N PHE A 247 -1.57 -19.71 6.50
CA PHE A 247 -0.90 -19.74 5.19
C PHE A 247 0.63 -19.76 5.33
N GLY A 248 1.16 -20.54 6.28
CA GLY A 248 2.59 -20.73 6.49
C GLY A 248 3.14 -20.11 7.77
N ALA A 249 4.25 -20.69 8.23
CA ALA A 249 5.04 -20.18 9.36
C ALA A 249 5.68 -18.82 9.05
N LEU A 250 6.10 -18.08 10.08
CA LEU A 250 7.01 -16.95 9.90
C LEU A 250 8.26 -17.39 9.14
N ALA A 251 8.65 -16.65 8.11
CA ALA A 251 9.83 -16.95 7.31
C ALA A 251 10.82 -15.78 7.37
N ASN A 252 12.02 -16.05 7.88
CA ASN A 252 13.12 -15.09 7.79
C ASN A 252 13.78 -15.18 6.41
N VAL A 253 13.77 -14.07 5.67
CA VAL A 253 14.31 -14.00 4.30
C VAL A 253 15.84 -14.06 4.25
N GLU A 254 16.54 -13.82 5.36
CA GLU A 254 18.00 -13.97 5.45
C GLU A 254 18.41 -15.44 5.70
N GLN A 255 17.47 -16.27 6.16
CA GLN A 255 17.70 -17.67 6.55
C GLN A 255 17.01 -18.67 5.61
N SER A 256 16.25 -18.18 4.63
CA SER A 256 15.52 -19.01 3.68
C SER A 256 15.42 -18.33 2.32
N SER A 257 15.07 -19.08 1.28
CA SER A 257 14.91 -18.57 -0.08
C SER A 257 13.46 -18.73 -0.54
N PRO A 258 13.01 -18.00 -1.59
CA PRO A 258 11.72 -18.24 -2.20
C PRO A 258 11.52 -19.75 -2.53
N PRO A 259 10.32 -20.32 -2.31
CA PRO A 259 9.07 -19.62 -2.02
C PRO A 259 8.82 -19.36 -0.51
N TYR A 260 9.85 -19.35 0.35
CA TYR A 260 9.71 -19.04 1.79
C TYR A 260 8.65 -19.90 2.50
N GLY A 261 8.59 -21.18 2.15
CA GLY A 261 7.57 -22.10 2.67
C GLY A 261 6.13 -21.71 2.30
N ASN A 262 5.94 -20.95 1.21
CA ASN A 262 4.69 -20.34 0.77
C ASN A 262 4.05 -19.41 1.83
N SER A 263 4.86 -18.84 2.72
CA SER A 263 4.39 -18.01 3.82
C SER A 263 3.80 -16.67 3.38
N ARG A 264 2.82 -16.17 4.13
CA ARG A 264 2.31 -14.79 4.04
C ARG A 264 2.98 -13.83 5.02
N ARG A 265 3.92 -14.32 5.84
CA ARG A 265 4.54 -13.59 6.95
C ARG A 265 6.06 -13.63 6.81
N LEU A 266 6.63 -12.64 6.14
CA LEU A 266 8.08 -12.51 5.99
C LEU A 266 8.66 -11.59 7.05
N ILE A 267 9.83 -11.94 7.56
CA ILE A 267 10.62 -11.08 8.44
C ILE A 267 12.08 -11.03 7.97
N THR A 268 12.83 -10.05 8.46
CA THR A 268 14.28 -10.00 8.34
C THR A 268 14.90 -9.56 9.66
N ASP A 269 16.06 -10.12 9.97
CA ASP A 269 16.98 -9.76 11.05
C ASP A 269 18.27 -9.11 10.53
N PHE A 270 18.22 -8.55 9.32
CA PHE A 270 19.33 -7.84 8.71
C PHE A 270 19.94 -6.78 9.64
N GLU A 271 21.26 -6.68 9.66
CA GLU A 271 21.92 -5.76 10.58
C GLU A 271 21.58 -4.29 10.28
N VAL A 272 21.11 -3.58 11.30
CA VAL A 272 20.68 -2.17 11.22
C VAL A 272 21.32 -1.31 12.31
N ASP A 273 22.42 -1.77 12.89
CA ASP A 273 23.16 -1.15 14.01
C ASP A 273 22.26 -0.94 15.24
N GLY A 274 21.35 -1.89 15.51
CA GLY A 274 20.35 -1.77 16.57
C GLY A 274 19.34 -0.63 16.38
N ASN A 275 19.28 0.01 15.20
CA ASN A 275 18.48 1.21 14.97
C ASN A 275 17.06 0.89 14.51
N ALA A 276 16.09 1.01 15.42
CA ALA A 276 14.68 0.76 15.11
C ALA A 276 14.08 1.68 14.02
N ASN A 277 14.62 2.89 13.81
CA ASN A 277 14.16 3.77 12.73
C ASN A 277 14.68 3.29 11.37
N LYS A 278 15.91 2.74 11.31
CA LYS A 278 16.42 2.07 10.10
C LYS A 278 15.58 0.81 9.83
N ALA A 279 15.37 -0.02 10.87
CA ALA A 279 14.54 -1.23 10.80
C ALA A 279 13.16 -0.98 10.18
N HIS A 280 12.50 0.12 10.58
CA HIS A 280 11.17 0.46 10.10
C HIS A 280 11.09 0.68 8.58
N GLY A 281 12.13 1.24 7.98
CA GLY A 281 12.16 1.60 6.56
C GLY A 281 12.96 0.67 5.66
N VAL A 282 13.75 -0.26 6.23
CA VAL A 282 14.75 -1.01 5.45
C VAL A 282 14.10 -1.96 4.45
N VAL A 283 12.96 -2.57 4.78
CA VAL A 283 12.28 -3.60 3.96
C VAL A 283 11.70 -3.11 2.62
N VAL A 284 11.75 -1.80 2.37
CA VAL A 284 11.32 -1.16 1.11
C VAL A 284 12.47 -0.39 0.44
N ARG A 285 13.72 -0.59 0.88
CA ARG A 285 14.90 0.12 0.36
C ARG A 285 16.03 -0.84 0.09
N GLY A 286 16.78 -0.59 -0.98
CA GLY A 286 17.93 -1.39 -1.35
C GLY A 286 17.56 -2.65 -2.13
N ASP A 287 18.43 -2.97 -3.09
CA ASP A 287 18.33 -4.14 -3.96
C ASP A 287 18.33 -5.50 -3.24
N ARG A 288 18.73 -5.54 -1.96
CA ARG A 288 18.79 -6.78 -1.14
C ARG A 288 17.46 -7.53 -1.14
N TRP A 289 16.34 -6.81 -1.19
CA TRP A 289 15.01 -7.40 -1.02
C TRP A 289 14.36 -7.81 -2.33
N LYS A 290 15.05 -7.74 -3.47
CA LYS A 290 14.47 -8.04 -4.79
C LYS A 290 13.77 -9.40 -4.85
N GLU A 291 14.34 -10.45 -4.26
CA GLU A 291 13.68 -11.77 -4.23
C GLU A 291 12.45 -11.79 -3.31
N ALA A 292 12.51 -11.13 -2.15
CA ALA A 292 11.38 -10.97 -1.26
C ALA A 292 10.26 -10.15 -1.92
N TRP A 293 10.57 -9.01 -2.56
CA TRP A 293 9.64 -8.20 -3.31
C TRP A 293 9.00 -9.00 -4.45
N LYS A 294 9.80 -9.71 -5.26
CA LYS A 294 9.29 -10.56 -6.33
C LYS A 294 8.32 -11.59 -5.80
N TYR A 295 8.66 -12.28 -4.70
CA TYR A 295 7.77 -13.21 -4.05
C TYR A 295 6.46 -12.54 -3.61
N LEU A 296 6.55 -11.47 -2.82
CA LEU A 296 5.40 -10.74 -2.27
C LEU A 296 4.45 -10.25 -3.37
N PHE A 297 4.96 -9.82 -4.53
CA PHE A 297 4.15 -9.25 -5.61
C PHE A 297 3.74 -10.24 -6.70
N THR A 298 4.42 -11.39 -6.84
CA THR A 298 4.17 -12.31 -7.97
C THR A 298 3.85 -13.76 -7.60
N HIS A 299 4.16 -14.21 -6.37
CA HIS A 299 3.89 -15.59 -5.94
C HIS A 299 2.39 -15.93 -6.04
N PRO A 300 1.98 -17.10 -6.57
CA PRO A 300 0.57 -17.47 -6.67
C PRO A 300 -0.15 -17.40 -5.32
N VAL A 301 -1.32 -16.78 -5.28
CA VAL A 301 -2.05 -16.55 -4.01
C VAL A 301 -2.68 -17.81 -3.44
N ASP A 302 -2.89 -18.82 -4.29
CA ASP A 302 -3.47 -20.11 -3.89
C ASP A 302 -2.40 -21.15 -3.49
N ASP A 303 -1.13 -20.87 -3.81
CA ASP A 303 0.01 -21.63 -3.29
C ASP A 303 0.33 -21.13 -1.88
N VAL A 304 -0.16 -21.86 -0.88
CA VAL A 304 -0.10 -21.49 0.54
C VAL A 304 0.76 -22.47 1.34
N GLY A 305 1.40 -21.95 2.40
CA GLY A 305 2.13 -22.77 3.36
C GLY A 305 1.20 -23.57 4.26
N LYS A 306 1.73 -24.59 4.94
CA LYS A 306 0.99 -25.32 5.97
C LYS A 306 0.56 -24.36 7.07
N ALA A 307 -0.70 -24.45 7.49
CA ALA A 307 -1.19 -23.71 8.65
C ALA A 307 -0.35 -24.07 9.88
N VAL A 308 -0.07 -23.08 10.71
CA VAL A 308 0.60 -23.25 12.00
C VAL A 308 -0.25 -22.63 13.10
N GLU A 309 0.03 -23.03 14.34
CA GLU A 309 -0.56 -22.41 15.52
C GLU A 309 -0.22 -20.91 15.61
N HIS A 310 -1.03 -20.18 16.37
CA HIS A 310 -0.77 -18.78 16.68
C HIS A 310 0.59 -18.61 17.35
N ASP A 311 1.29 -17.52 17.01
CA ASP A 311 2.58 -17.19 17.62
C ASP A 311 2.39 -17.03 19.15
N PRO A 312 3.00 -17.88 20.01
CA PRO A 312 2.66 -17.96 21.43
C PRO A 312 3.01 -16.67 22.20
N ASP A 313 4.01 -15.95 21.72
CA ASP A 313 4.41 -14.67 22.28
C ASP A 313 3.51 -13.52 21.83
N CYS A 314 2.57 -13.74 20.91
CA CYS A 314 1.73 -12.70 20.36
C CYS A 314 0.33 -12.68 20.98
N VAL A 315 0.08 -11.70 21.85
CA VAL A 315 -1.21 -11.58 22.54
C VAL A 315 -2.27 -11.01 21.61
N VAL A 316 -3.27 -11.82 21.29
CA VAL A 316 -4.47 -11.44 20.53
C VAL A 316 -5.62 -11.21 21.49
N GLU A 317 -5.49 -10.22 22.37
CA GLU A 317 -6.65 -9.73 23.12
C GLU A 317 -7.50 -8.88 22.17
N ARG A 318 -8.78 -9.26 22.04
CA ARG A 318 -9.77 -8.38 21.41
C ARG A 318 -10.00 -7.22 22.39
N PRO A 319 -9.99 -5.96 21.92
CA PRO A 319 -10.38 -4.83 22.76
C PRO A 319 -11.74 -5.07 23.41
#